data_AF-A0A2D3WCV4-F1
#
_entry.id   AF-A0A2D3WCV4-F1
#
_cell.length_a   1.000
_cell.length_b   1.000
_cell.length_c   1.000
_cell.angle_alpha   90.00
_cell.angle_beta   90.00
_cell.angle_gamma   90.00
#
_symmetry.space_group_name_H-M   'P 1'
#
loop_
_entity.id
_entity.type
_entity.pdbx_description
1 polymer ?
#
loop_
_entity_poly.entity_id
_entity_poly.type
_entity_poly.pdbx_seq_one_letter_code
_entity_poly.pdbx_strand_id
1 'polypeptide(L)' 'MKKFDEWNEVKKDTDYNTRIIGIKPREIFWAKIGENVGYEQNGKGDNFARPVLIIKKLTKEL' A
#
# COMPACT_ATOMS: atom_id res chain seq x y z
N MET A 1 10.28 -14.49 -10.24
CA MET A 1 10.03 -15.17 -8.96
C MET A 1 9.33 -14.19 -8.02
N LYS A 2 8.39 -14.63 -7.19
CA LYS A 2 7.67 -13.77 -6.24
C LYS A 2 8.62 -13.29 -5.13
N LYS A 3 8.45 -12.04 -4.66
CA LYS A 3 9.33 -11.39 -3.67
C LYS A 3 8.65 -11.22 -2.31
N PHE A 4 8.14 -12.32 -1.75
CA PHE A 4 7.37 -12.28 -0.48
C PHE A 4 8.23 -11.85 0.73
N ASP A 5 9.48 -12.31 0.80
CA ASP A 5 10.37 -11.98 1.92
C ASP A 5 10.77 -10.50 1.90
N GLU A 6 11.09 -9.96 0.72
CA GLU A 6 11.36 -8.52 0.54
C GLU A 6 10.13 -7.68 0.94
N TRP A 7 8.93 -8.09 0.53
CA TRP A 7 7.69 -7.43 0.93
C TRP A 7 7.48 -7.47 2.44
N ASN A 8 7.87 -8.57 3.10
CA ASN A 8 7.74 -8.70 4.54
C ASN A 8 8.58 -7.67 5.31
N GLU A 9 9.81 -7.42 4.87
CA GLU A 9 10.65 -6.40 5.49
C GLU A 9 10.07 -4.98 5.29
N VAL A 10 9.53 -4.68 4.11
CA VAL A 10 8.84 -3.40 3.85
C VAL A 10 7.59 -3.23 4.72
N LYS A 11 6.84 -4.31 4.99
CA LYS A 11 5.68 -4.25 5.90
C LYS A 11 6.10 -3.89 7.32
N LYS A 12 7.16 -4.51 7.84
CA LYS A 12 7.68 -4.19 9.18
C LYS A 12 8.09 -2.72 9.28
N ASP A 13 8.82 -2.21 8.29
CA ASP A 13 9.19 -0.78 8.24
C ASP A 13 7.95 0.13 8.19
N THR A 14 6.94 -0.26 7.42
CA THR A 14 5.70 0.52 7.30
C THR A 14 4.90 0.57 8.60
N ASP A 15 4.93 -0.49 9.41
CA ASP A 15 4.23 -0.55 10.71
C ASP A 15 4.77 0.47 11.71
N TYR A 16 6.07 0.77 11.67
CA TYR A 16 6.67 1.80 12.51
C TYR A 16 6.29 3.23 12.09
N ASN A 17 5.61 3.41 10.95
CA ASN A 17 5.26 4.72 10.44
C ASN A 17 4.00 5.27 11.12
N THR A 18 4.17 6.28 11.98
CA THR A 18 3.08 6.94 12.72
C THR A 18 2.45 8.12 11.99
N ARG A 19 2.75 8.29 10.69
CA ARG A 19 2.26 9.42 9.91
C ARG A 19 0.76 9.30 9.65
N ILE A 20 0.00 10.26 10.18
CA ILE A 20 -1.41 10.44 9.85
C ILE A 20 -1.53 11.00 8.43
N ILE A 21 -2.31 10.32 7.58
CA ILE A 21 -2.48 10.70 6.16
C ILE A 21 -3.91 11.16 5.91
N GLY A 22 -4.06 12.34 5.30
CA GLY A 22 -5.34 12.80 4.78
C GLY A 22 -5.59 12.22 3.40
N ILE A 23 -6.67 11.44 3.24
CA ILE A 23 -7.16 10.99 1.92
C ILE A 23 -8.61 11.45 1.71
N LYS A 24 -8.97 11.74 0.46
CA LYS A 24 -10.34 12.05 0.05
C LYS A 24 -10.78 11.15 -1.10
N PRO A 25 -12.09 10.85 -1.22
CA PRO A 25 -12.63 10.19 -2.40
C PRO A 25 -12.24 10.92 -3.68
N ARG A 26 -11.97 10.16 -4.74
CA ARG A 26 -11.54 10.61 -6.09
C ARG A 26 -10.09 11.10 -6.18
N GLU A 27 -9.32 11.05 -5.10
CA GLU A 27 -7.86 11.27 -5.16
C GLU A 27 -7.11 10.00 -5.59
N ILE A 28 -6.01 10.18 -6.29
CA ILE A 28 -5.04 9.11 -6.54
C ILE A 28 -4.04 9.11 -5.38
N PHE A 29 -3.88 7.95 -4.75
CA PHE A 29 -2.95 7.77 -3.64
C PHE A 29 -1.96 6.65 -3.96
N TRP A 30 -0.72 6.78 -3.51
CA TRP A 30 0.28 5.72 -3.64
C TRP A 30 0.20 4.78 -2.44
N ALA A 31 -0.34 3.57 -2.66
CA ALA A 31 -0.47 2.56 -1.62
C ALA A 31 0.58 1.46 -1.81
N LYS A 32 1.20 1.03 -0.71
CA LYS A 32 2.02 -0.18 -0.67
C LYS A 32 1.09 -1.40 -0.69
N ILE A 33 0.81 -1.94 -1.88
CA ILE A 33 -0.13 -3.06 -2.06
C ILE A 33 0.56 -4.44 -2.08
N GLY A 34 1.89 -4.47 -2.04
CA GLY A 34 2.66 -5.68 -1.81
C GLY A 34 2.85 -6.60 -3.02
N GLU A 35 3.39 -7.77 -2.73
CA GLU A 35 3.45 -8.93 -3.63
C GLU A 35 2.29 -9.87 -3.29
N ASN A 36 1.33 -10.00 -4.20
CA ASN A 36 0.06 -10.70 -3.99
C ASN A 36 0.05 -12.10 -4.63
N VAL A 37 -0.96 -12.90 -4.33
CA VAL A 37 -1.11 -14.28 -4.82
C VAL A 37 -2.00 -14.36 -6.06
N GLY A 38 -1.82 -15.41 -6.85
CA GLY A 38 -2.62 -15.63 -8.06
C GLY A 38 -2.49 -14.49 -9.08
N TYR A 39 -3.63 -13.94 -9.49
CA TYR A 39 -3.75 -12.94 -10.56
C TYR A 39 -4.03 -11.52 -10.04
N GLU A 40 -3.94 -11.29 -8.73
CA GLU A 40 -4.10 -9.97 -8.13
C GLU A 40 -2.97 -9.03 -8.58
N GLN A 41 -3.28 -7.73 -8.63
CA GLN A 41 -2.28 -6.74 -9.02
C GLN A 41 -1.25 -6.55 -7.92
N ASN A 42 0.02 -6.66 -8.29
CA ASN A 42 1.14 -6.37 -7.41
C ASN A 42 1.51 -4.88 -7.42
N GLY A 43 2.13 -4.46 -6.33
CA GLY A 43 2.91 -3.24 -6.27
C GLY A 43 4.21 -3.35 -7.06
N LYS A 44 4.89 -2.22 -7.25
CA LYS A 44 6.17 -2.16 -7.96
C LYS A 44 7.20 -1.31 -7.21
N GLY A 45 8.46 -1.49 -7.59
CA GLY A 45 9.61 -0.84 -6.97
C GLY A 45 9.87 -1.32 -5.55
N ASP A 46 10.80 -0.64 -4.88
CA ASP A 46 11.31 -1.06 -3.57
C ASP A 46 10.24 -0.99 -2.46
N ASN A 47 9.21 -0.17 -2.65
CA ASN A 47 8.12 -0.01 -1.70
C ASN A 47 6.91 -0.91 -2.00
N PHE A 48 6.96 -1.73 -3.05
CA PHE A 48 5.80 -2.49 -3.53
C PHE A 48 4.54 -1.61 -3.65
N ALA A 49 4.71 -0.43 -4.24
CA ALA A 49 3.68 0.61 -4.29
C ALA A 49 3.00 0.69 -5.65
N ARG A 50 1.75 1.16 -5.67
CA ARG A 50 1.00 1.45 -6.89
C ARG A 50 0.03 2.61 -6.67
N PRO A 51 -0.23 3.45 -7.68
CA PRO A 51 -1.32 4.42 -7.62
C PRO A 51 -2.67 3.68 -7.56
N VAL A 52 -3.49 4.05 -6.58
CA VAL A 52 -4.86 3.57 -6.39
C VAL A 52 -5.82 4.74 -6.33
N LEU A 53 -7.05 4.53 -6.77
CA LEU A 53 -8.12 5.52 -6.66
C LEU A 53 -8.85 5.34 -5.32
N ILE A 54 -8.94 6.40 -4.53
CA ILE A 54 -9.70 6.37 -3.29
C ILE A 54 -11.19 6.46 -3.62
N ILE A 55 -11.95 5.40 -3.29
CA ILE A 55 -13.40 5.37 -3.53
C ILE A 55 -14.18 5.90 -2.31
N LYS A 56 -13.75 5.55 -1.09
CA LYS A 56 -14.45 5.90 0.15
C LYS A 56 -13.49 5.89 1.34
N LYS A 57 -13.63 6.88 2.23
CA LYS A 57 -12.97 6.91 3.56
C LYS A 57 -13.93 6.31 4.59
N LEU A 58 -13.49 5.27 5.30
CA LEU A 58 -14.34 4.52 6.25
C LEU A 58 -14.19 5.00 7.70
N THR A 59 -13.05 5.58 8.04
CA THR A 59 -12.69 6.02 9.40
C THR A 59 -12.22 7.47 9.38
N LYS A 60 -12.32 8.20 10.50
CA LYS A 60 -11.86 9.60 10.56
C LYS A 60 -10.33 9.70 10.61
N GLU A 61 -9.70 8.72 11.27
CA GLU A 61 -8.26 8.51 11.36
C GLU A 61 -7.81 7.46 10.33
N LEU A 62 -6.63 7.69 9.76
CA LEU A 62 -5.81 6.71 9.04
C LEU A 62 -4.48 6.63 9.76
#